data_AF-A0A535VLV7-F1
#
_entry.id   AF-A0A535VLV7-F1
#
_cell.length_a   1.000
_cell.length_b   1.000
_cell.length_c   1.000
_cell.angle_alpha   90.00
_cell.angle_beta   90.00
_cell.angle_gamma   90.00
#
_symmetry.space_group_name_H-M   'P 1'
#
loop_
_entity.id
_entity.type
_entity.pdbx_description
1 polymer ?
#
loop_
_entity_poly.entity_id
_entity_poly.type
_entity_poly.pdbx_seq_one_letter_code
_entity_poly.pdbx_strand_id
1 'polypeptide(L)'
;MRHHDFKRSINGGSYCTGDFTLTYPIISVKNLYHTYQSGPLQKAALVDITMEIERGSCSAIIGVTGSGKSTLVQHFNGLLRPTSGALVVDGVNVKAKGGDLKTLRQRVGILFQFPESQLFGHTVYADVAFGPRRLNLSKSEVRTLVLHALDAVGLPPRQFAQRSPFELSGGQRRRVALAGILAMSPKILILDEPTTGLDADGRAEFYQYILHVQQKDAVTVILVSHDMSEVALLADQLFVLHNGHLVAQGSPRAIFTQDTMLHEWGLIEPPLSELLLLLRKQGLAIPERVFTLDEASSVLQELRTIQHERNNV
;
A
#
# COMPACT_ATOMS: atom_id res chain seq x y z
N MET A 1 -63.72 -16.51 10.25
CA MET A 1 -63.42 -15.06 10.40
C MET A 1 -62.09 -14.83 9.69
N ARG A 2 -62.07 -14.51 8.38
CA ARG A 2 -62.22 -13.15 7.80
C ARG A 2 -61.19 -12.19 8.43
N HIS A 3 -60.21 -11.60 7.73
CA HIS A 3 -60.17 -11.16 6.32
C HIS A 3 -58.73 -10.93 5.79
N HIS A 4 -58.53 -11.37 4.54
CA HIS A 4 -57.81 -10.78 3.37
C HIS A 4 -56.34 -10.33 3.45
N ASP A 5 -55.42 -10.91 2.66
CA ASP A 5 -55.26 -10.92 1.18
C ASP A 5 -54.71 -9.61 0.61
N PHE A 6 -53.50 -9.66 0.04
CA PHE A 6 -53.32 -9.35 -1.40
C PHE A 6 -51.96 -9.81 -1.93
N LYS A 7 -51.96 -10.94 -2.67
CA LYS A 7 -51.04 -11.18 -3.78
C LYS A 7 -51.66 -10.58 -5.04
N ARG A 8 -50.95 -9.70 -5.74
CA ARG A 8 -51.10 -9.53 -7.20
C ARG A 8 -49.74 -9.35 -7.86
N SER A 9 -49.48 -10.27 -8.79
CA SER A 9 -48.47 -10.26 -9.85
C SER A 9 -48.74 -9.14 -10.85
N ILE A 10 -47.70 -8.39 -11.28
CA ILE A 10 -47.59 -7.84 -12.65
C ILE A 10 -46.10 -7.66 -13.04
N ASN A 11 -45.68 -8.44 -14.05
CA ASN A 11 -44.73 -8.19 -15.14
C ASN A 11 -43.28 -7.71 -14.91
N GLY A 12 -42.34 -8.56 -15.34
CA GLY A 12 -41.52 -8.25 -16.53
C GLY A 12 -40.57 -7.07 -16.42
N GLY A 13 -39.44 -7.29 -15.75
CA GLY A 13 -38.25 -6.47 -15.91
C GLY A 13 -37.03 -7.34 -15.62
N SER A 14 -36.23 -7.62 -16.65
CA SER A 14 -34.88 -8.19 -16.48
C SER A 14 -34.04 -7.18 -15.71
N TYR A 15 -34.08 -7.27 -14.39
CA TYR A 15 -33.07 -6.63 -13.55
C TYR A 15 -31.82 -7.48 -13.66
N CYS A 16 -30.84 -6.97 -14.40
CA CYS A 16 -29.47 -7.45 -14.34
C CYS A 16 -29.07 -7.56 -12.87
N THR A 17 -28.93 -8.78 -12.37
CA THR A 17 -28.28 -9.06 -11.09
C THR A 17 -26.80 -8.76 -11.29
N GLY A 18 -26.45 -7.47 -11.27
CA GLY A 18 -25.10 -7.08 -10.95
C GLY A 18 -24.84 -7.57 -9.54
N ASP A 19 -23.91 -8.50 -9.39
CA ASP A 19 -23.35 -8.88 -8.10
C ASP A 19 -22.78 -7.61 -7.44
N PHE A 20 -23.60 -6.91 -6.67
CA PHE A 20 -23.11 -5.97 -5.68
C PHE A 20 -22.53 -6.79 -4.54
N THR A 21 -21.31 -7.30 -4.72
CA THR A 21 -20.50 -7.71 -3.58
C THR A 21 -20.35 -6.48 -2.70
N LEU A 22 -20.98 -6.49 -1.53
CA LEU A 22 -20.71 -5.52 -0.48
C LEU A 22 -19.22 -5.59 -0.15
N THR A 23 -18.45 -4.65 -0.71
CA THR A 23 -17.00 -4.59 -0.52
C THR A 23 -16.72 -4.05 0.87
N TYR A 24 -16.72 -4.93 1.87
CA TYR A 24 -16.30 -4.54 3.21
C TYR A 24 -14.80 -4.18 3.19
N PRO A 25 -14.40 -3.09 3.85
CA PRO A 25 -12.99 -2.70 3.92
C PRO A 25 -12.18 -3.82 4.59
N ILE A 26 -10.98 -4.08 4.06
CA ILE A 26 -10.10 -5.11 4.61
C ILE A 26 -9.43 -4.63 5.91
N ILE A 27 -9.26 -3.33 6.08
CA ILE A 27 -8.85 -2.70 7.34
C ILE A 27 -9.85 -1.60 7.67
N SER A 28 -10.40 -1.62 8.88
CA SER A 28 -11.24 -0.55 9.43
C SER A 28 -10.68 -0.10 10.77
N VAL A 29 -10.36 1.19 10.85
CA VAL A 29 -9.81 1.89 12.01
C VAL A 29 -10.86 2.88 12.50
N LYS A 30 -11.23 2.84 13.78
CA LYS A 30 -12.18 3.79 14.37
C LYS A 30 -11.63 4.38 15.66
N ASN A 31 -11.46 5.70 15.67
CA ASN A 31 -10.98 6.50 16.79
C ASN A 31 -9.76 5.87 17.49
N LEU A 32 -8.77 5.45 16.71
CA LEU A 32 -7.60 4.75 17.21
C LEU A 32 -6.65 5.73 17.89
N TYR A 33 -6.28 5.42 19.14
CA TYR A 33 -5.24 6.13 19.86
C TYR A 33 -4.12 5.16 20.26
N HIS A 34 -2.89 5.65 20.18
CA HIS A 34 -1.71 4.94 20.67
C HIS A 34 -0.76 5.89 21.37
N THR A 35 -0.28 5.48 22.54
CA THR A 35 0.69 6.22 23.33
C THR A 35 1.79 5.27 23.77
N TYR A 36 3.04 5.65 23.54
CA TYR A 36 4.17 4.89 24.04
C TYR A 36 4.37 5.21 25.53
N GLN A 37 4.62 4.14 26.31
CA GLN A 37 4.81 4.18 27.76
C GLN A 37 3.58 4.66 28.55
N SER A 38 3.59 4.42 29.86
CA SER A 38 2.57 4.89 30.81
C SER A 38 3.26 5.79 31.84
N GLY A 39 2.69 6.96 32.13
CA GLY A 39 3.22 7.91 33.13
C GLY A 39 3.58 9.30 32.56
N PRO A 40 4.31 10.14 33.32
CA PRO A 40 4.49 11.56 33.02
C PRO A 40 5.29 11.90 31.76
N LEU A 41 5.94 10.90 31.12
CA LEU A 41 6.65 11.04 29.85
C LEU A 41 5.87 10.46 28.66
N GLN A 42 4.57 10.21 28.82
CA GLN A 42 3.71 9.67 27.77
C GLN A 42 3.74 10.56 26.52
N LYS A 43 4.16 9.97 25.40
CA LYS A 43 4.05 10.61 24.09
C LYS A 43 2.96 9.91 23.28
N ALA A 44 1.91 10.65 22.95
CA ALA A 44 0.90 10.18 21.99
C ALA A 44 1.55 10.08 20.61
N ALA A 45 1.46 8.91 19.99
CA ALA A 45 1.97 8.66 18.66
C ALA A 45 0.84 8.62 17.62
N LEU A 46 -0.37 8.24 18.02
CA LEU A 46 -1.58 8.27 17.20
C LEU A 46 -2.73 8.84 18.03
N VAL A 47 -3.48 9.76 17.43
CA VAL A 47 -4.55 10.51 18.06
C VAL A 47 -5.74 10.55 17.12
N ASP A 48 -6.82 9.89 17.51
CA ASP A 48 -8.11 9.87 16.81
C ASP A 48 -8.03 9.46 15.33
N ILE A 49 -7.31 8.39 15.02
CA ILE A 49 -7.23 7.91 13.63
C ILE A 49 -8.51 7.16 13.28
N THR A 50 -9.18 7.59 12.21
CA THR A 50 -10.32 6.90 11.61
C THR A 50 -10.10 6.80 10.10
N MET A 51 -10.03 5.59 9.58
CA MET A 51 -9.77 5.32 8.17
C MET A 51 -10.21 3.92 7.78
N GLU A 52 -10.43 3.71 6.49
CA GLU A 52 -10.78 2.41 5.92
C GLU A 52 -9.93 2.16 4.67
N ILE A 53 -9.40 0.94 4.55
CA ILE A 53 -8.63 0.50 3.37
C ILE A 53 -9.43 -0.59 2.66
N GLU A 54 -9.61 -0.43 1.37
CA GLU A 54 -10.36 -1.35 0.52
C GLU A 54 -9.58 -2.65 0.24
N ARG A 55 -10.33 -3.71 -0.09
CA ARG A 55 -9.72 -4.99 -0.46
C ARG A 55 -9.17 -4.90 -1.88
N GLY A 56 -7.95 -5.39 -2.10
CA GLY A 56 -7.27 -5.37 -3.40
C GLY A 56 -6.72 -4.01 -3.84
N SER A 57 -6.93 -2.94 -3.07
CA SER A 57 -6.37 -1.62 -3.38
C SER A 57 -4.87 -1.56 -3.09
N CYS A 58 -4.20 -0.61 -3.74
CA CYS A 58 -2.90 -0.13 -3.34
C CYS A 58 -3.07 1.22 -2.65
N SER A 59 -2.92 1.28 -1.34
CA SER A 59 -3.04 2.52 -0.57
C SER A 59 -1.68 2.99 -0.08
N ALA A 60 -1.49 4.30 0.08
CA ALA A 60 -0.27 4.86 0.66
C ALA A 60 -0.54 5.68 1.90
N ILE A 61 0.30 5.50 2.92
CA ILE A 61 0.32 6.28 4.15
C ILE A 61 1.55 7.18 4.10
N ILE A 62 1.31 8.49 3.99
CA ILE A 62 2.34 9.51 3.81
C ILE A 62 2.39 10.47 4.99
N GLY A 63 3.49 11.21 5.10
CA GLY A 63 3.74 12.13 6.21
C GLY A 63 5.22 12.26 6.52
N VAL A 64 5.61 13.30 7.23
CA VAL A 64 7.00 13.50 7.67
C VAL A 64 7.46 12.42 8.67
N THR A 65 8.78 12.29 8.84
CA THR A 65 9.35 11.42 9.88
C THR A 65 8.80 11.78 11.26
N GLY A 66 8.39 10.77 12.02
CA GLY A 66 7.79 10.97 13.35
C GLY A 66 6.28 11.27 13.36
N SER A 67 5.60 11.32 12.21
CA SER A 67 4.16 11.58 12.15
C SER A 67 3.26 10.42 12.61
N GLY A 68 3.83 9.24 12.89
CA GLY A 68 3.10 8.07 13.39
C GLY A 68 2.88 6.94 12.35
N LYS A 69 3.40 7.06 11.12
CA LYS A 69 3.20 6.06 10.05
C LYS A 69 3.59 4.64 10.46
N SER A 70 4.84 4.43 10.90
CA SER A 70 5.34 3.12 11.33
C SER A 70 4.56 2.59 12.54
N THR A 71 4.18 3.47 13.48
CA THR A 71 3.31 3.12 14.59
C THR A 71 1.97 2.58 14.10
N LEU A 72 1.31 3.26 13.15
CA LEU A 72 0.02 2.86 12.61
C LEU A 72 0.08 1.49 11.93
N VAL A 73 1.05 1.26 11.04
CA VAL A 73 1.15 -0.01 10.33
C VAL A 73 1.51 -1.19 11.23
N GLN A 74 2.27 -0.97 12.32
CA GLN A 74 2.52 -2.00 13.34
C GLN A 74 1.25 -2.45 14.07
N HIS A 75 0.20 -1.63 14.10
CA HIS A 75 -1.10 -2.07 14.62
C HIS A 75 -1.78 -3.04 13.66
N PHE A 76 -1.59 -2.89 12.34
CA PHE A 76 -2.30 -3.71 11.35
C PHE A 76 -1.93 -5.20 11.41
N ASN A 77 -0.70 -5.56 11.79
CA ASN A 77 -0.32 -6.97 12.04
C ASN A 77 -0.37 -7.38 13.53
N GLY A 78 -0.75 -6.46 14.43
CA GLY A 78 -0.80 -6.69 15.87
C GLY A 78 0.57 -6.81 16.56
N LEU A 79 1.62 -6.18 16.04
CA LEU A 79 2.86 -5.91 16.78
C LEU A 79 2.61 -4.89 17.90
N LEU A 80 1.78 -3.89 17.61
CA LEU A 80 1.23 -2.99 18.61
C LEU A 80 -0.26 -3.25 18.79
N ARG A 81 -0.76 -2.93 19.99
CA ARG A 81 -2.19 -2.92 20.28
C ARG A 81 -2.66 -1.48 20.52
N PRO A 82 -3.90 -1.15 20.11
CA PRO A 82 -4.48 0.14 20.40
C PRO A 82 -4.53 0.43 21.91
N THR A 83 -4.17 1.64 22.33
CA THR A 83 -4.44 2.11 23.70
C THR A 83 -5.96 2.25 23.88
N SER A 84 -6.61 2.92 22.94
CA SER A 84 -8.07 3.04 22.85
C SER A 84 -8.55 3.01 21.39
N GLY A 85 -9.86 3.05 21.17
CA GLY A 85 -10.46 2.85 19.85
C GLY A 85 -10.62 1.38 19.46
N ALA A 86 -10.94 1.17 18.18
CA ALA A 86 -11.16 -0.14 17.56
C ALA A 86 -10.36 -0.28 16.25
N LEU A 87 -9.85 -1.50 16.03
CA LEU A 87 -9.14 -1.88 14.82
C LEU A 87 -9.57 -3.29 14.40
N VAL A 88 -10.08 -3.40 13.19
CA VAL A 88 -10.44 -4.67 12.56
C VAL A 88 -9.61 -4.85 11.29
N VAL A 89 -8.95 -5.99 11.16
CA VAL A 89 -8.09 -6.33 10.01
C VAL A 89 -8.45 -7.71 9.49
N ASP A 90 -8.93 -7.78 8.24
CA ASP A 90 -9.49 -8.97 7.60
C ASP A 90 -10.46 -9.74 8.52
N GLY A 91 -11.36 -9.00 9.18
CA GLY A 91 -12.34 -9.51 10.14
C GLY A 91 -11.81 -9.82 11.54
N VAL A 92 -10.51 -9.67 11.81
CA VAL A 92 -9.91 -9.89 13.13
C VAL A 92 -9.90 -8.60 13.94
N ASN A 93 -10.55 -8.58 15.10
CA ASN A 93 -10.44 -7.48 16.05
C ASN A 93 -9.11 -7.53 16.80
N VAL A 94 -8.22 -6.58 16.52
CA VAL A 94 -6.83 -6.56 17.03
C VAL A 94 -6.75 -6.28 18.53
N LYS A 95 -7.74 -5.58 19.10
CA LYS A 95 -7.75 -5.20 20.52
C LYS A 95 -8.29 -6.31 21.43
N ALA A 96 -9.07 -7.25 20.88
CA ALA A 96 -9.74 -8.28 21.67
C ALA A 96 -8.74 -9.16 22.45
N LYS A 97 -9.00 -9.37 23.75
CA LYS A 97 -8.26 -10.34 24.56
C LYS A 97 -8.52 -11.75 23.99
N GLY A 98 -7.45 -12.50 23.71
CA GLY A 98 -7.55 -13.82 23.07
C GLY A 98 -7.75 -13.79 21.54
N GLY A 99 -7.69 -12.61 20.90
CA GLY A 99 -7.72 -12.53 19.44
C GLY A 99 -6.59 -13.33 18.78
N ASP A 100 -6.87 -13.94 17.63
CA ASP A 100 -5.93 -14.80 16.91
C ASP A 100 -4.87 -13.97 16.18
N LEU A 101 -3.94 -13.40 16.96
CA LEU A 101 -2.81 -12.64 16.44
C LEU A 101 -1.88 -13.51 15.58
N LYS A 102 -1.89 -14.83 15.76
CA LYS A 102 -1.12 -15.74 14.92
C LYS A 102 -1.68 -15.72 13.51
N THR A 103 -2.99 -15.91 13.34
CA THR A 103 -3.66 -15.79 12.04
C THR A 103 -3.57 -14.38 11.47
N LEU A 104 -3.67 -13.34 12.29
CA LEU A 104 -3.47 -11.96 11.82
C LEU A 104 -2.10 -11.76 11.17
N ARG A 105 -1.03 -12.21 11.83
CA ARG A 105 0.36 -12.10 11.31
C ARG A 105 0.62 -12.96 10.08
N GLN A 106 -0.18 -14.00 9.86
CA GLN A 106 -0.14 -14.77 8.61
C GLN A 106 -0.81 -14.00 7.46
N ARG A 107 -1.89 -13.28 7.76
CA ARG A 107 -2.65 -12.51 6.77
C ARG A 107 -2.00 -11.19 6.41
N VAL A 108 -1.24 -10.59 7.34
CA VAL A 108 -0.59 -9.28 7.17
C VAL A 108 0.92 -9.46 7.18
N GLY A 109 1.53 -9.38 6.00
CA GLY A 109 2.97 -9.32 5.83
C GLY A 109 3.49 -7.88 5.94
N ILE A 110 4.63 -7.67 6.60
CA ILE A 110 5.28 -6.36 6.67
C ILE A 110 6.74 -6.49 6.22
N LEU A 111 7.11 -5.76 5.17
CA LEU A 111 8.49 -5.54 4.77
C LEU A 111 8.94 -4.22 5.41
N PHE A 112 9.78 -4.32 6.44
CA PHE A 112 10.35 -3.15 7.11
C PHE A 112 11.46 -2.51 6.27
N GLN A 113 11.80 -1.26 6.61
CA GLN A 113 12.97 -0.58 6.04
C GLN A 113 14.26 -1.39 6.28
N PHE A 114 15.19 -1.33 5.31
CA PHE A 114 16.42 -2.14 5.30
C PHE A 114 16.17 -3.64 5.48
N PRO A 115 15.23 -4.25 4.72
CA PRO A 115 14.82 -5.63 4.94
C PRO A 115 15.94 -6.64 4.70
N GLU A 116 16.98 -6.28 3.94
CA GLU A 116 18.18 -7.08 3.74
C GLU A 116 18.91 -7.45 5.05
N SER A 117 18.72 -6.67 6.11
CA SER A 117 19.30 -6.94 7.45
C SER A 117 18.61 -8.09 8.19
N GLN A 118 17.44 -8.53 7.71
CA GLN A 118 16.63 -9.56 8.35
C GLN A 118 16.93 -10.96 7.83
N LEU A 119 17.78 -11.10 6.80
CA LEU A 119 18.14 -12.39 6.23
C LEU A 119 19.11 -13.16 7.16
N PHE A 120 18.82 -14.43 7.41
CA PHE A 120 19.62 -15.28 8.31
C PHE A 120 19.81 -16.71 7.78
N GLY A 121 19.05 -17.14 6.78
CA GLY A 121 19.14 -18.47 6.20
C GLY A 121 20.48 -18.73 5.52
N HIS A 122 20.99 -19.96 5.64
CA HIS A 122 22.21 -20.37 4.94
C HIS A 122 22.06 -20.38 3.41
N THR A 123 20.83 -20.55 2.92
CA THR A 123 20.49 -20.42 1.50
C THR A 123 19.26 -19.56 1.32
N VAL A 124 19.10 -18.96 0.14
CA VAL A 124 17.90 -18.21 -0.25
C VAL A 124 16.64 -19.04 -0.02
N TYR A 125 16.65 -20.32 -0.42
CA TYR A 125 15.53 -21.23 -0.19
C TYR A 125 15.24 -21.40 1.31
N ALA A 126 16.28 -21.59 2.13
CA ALA A 126 16.10 -21.82 3.56
C ALA A 126 15.50 -20.59 4.26
N ASP A 127 15.92 -19.39 3.85
CA ASP A 127 15.40 -18.12 4.37
C ASP A 127 13.93 -17.93 3.99
N VAL A 128 13.59 -18.00 2.70
CA VAL A 128 12.21 -17.87 2.20
C VAL A 128 11.29 -18.96 2.75
N ALA A 129 11.80 -20.17 2.98
CA ALA A 129 11.03 -21.28 3.55
C ALA A 129 10.77 -21.13 5.06
N PHE A 130 11.40 -20.18 5.75
CA PHE A 130 11.32 -20.08 7.21
C PHE A 130 9.88 -19.88 7.69
N GLY A 131 9.17 -18.90 7.13
CA GLY A 131 7.77 -18.62 7.46
C GLY A 131 6.86 -19.82 7.17
N PRO A 132 6.79 -20.32 5.93
CA PRO A 132 5.91 -21.43 5.56
C PRO A 132 6.13 -22.70 6.39
N ARG A 133 7.36 -23.00 6.81
CA ARG A 133 7.65 -24.14 7.70
C ARG A 133 7.00 -24.01 9.08
N ARG A 134 6.72 -22.79 9.55
CA ARG A 134 6.03 -22.52 10.82
C ARG A 134 4.50 -22.67 10.72
N LEU A 135 3.98 -22.89 9.51
CA LEU A 135 2.55 -23.08 9.24
C LEU A 135 2.08 -24.54 9.29
N ASN A 136 2.95 -25.49 9.69
CA ASN A 136 2.67 -26.93 9.69
C ASN A 136 2.30 -27.49 8.30
N LEU A 137 2.78 -26.84 7.23
CA LEU A 137 2.59 -27.29 5.84
C LEU A 137 3.51 -28.48 5.52
N SER A 138 3.11 -29.29 4.55
CA SER A 138 3.95 -30.36 4.02
C SER A 138 5.19 -29.82 3.31
N LYS A 139 6.23 -30.65 3.19
CA LYS A 139 7.46 -30.28 2.48
C LYS A 139 7.21 -29.87 1.02
N SER A 140 6.24 -30.52 0.36
CA SER A 140 5.84 -30.20 -1.02
C SER A 140 5.15 -28.84 -1.11
N GLU A 141 4.24 -28.52 -0.19
CA GLU A 141 3.56 -27.22 -0.17
C GLU A 141 4.55 -26.09 0.10
N VAL A 142 5.42 -26.24 1.10
CA VAL A 142 6.49 -25.27 1.37
C VAL A 142 7.35 -25.04 0.13
N ARG A 143 7.72 -26.11 -0.57
CA ARG A 143 8.51 -26.00 -1.80
C ARG A 143 7.77 -25.18 -2.85
N THR A 144 6.50 -25.48 -3.12
CA THR A 144 5.71 -24.74 -4.12
C THR A 144 5.62 -23.26 -3.78
N LEU A 145 5.32 -22.91 -2.52
CA LEU A 145 5.23 -21.52 -2.07
C LEU A 145 6.55 -20.76 -2.23
N VAL A 146 7.67 -21.38 -1.85
CA VAL A 146 9.00 -20.77 -1.96
C VAL A 146 9.38 -20.52 -3.42
N LEU A 147 9.15 -21.48 -4.30
CA LEU A 147 9.46 -21.33 -5.72
C LEU A 147 8.61 -20.24 -6.36
N HIS A 148 7.31 -20.22 -6.08
CA HIS A 148 6.40 -19.19 -6.59
C HIS A 148 6.79 -17.79 -6.11
N ALA A 149 7.09 -17.64 -4.82
CA ALA A 149 7.48 -16.35 -4.25
C ALA A 149 8.79 -15.81 -4.83
N LEU A 150 9.77 -16.69 -5.08
CA LEU A 150 11.03 -16.33 -5.72
C LEU A 150 10.84 -15.88 -7.18
N ASP A 151 10.00 -16.59 -7.95
CA ASP A 151 9.67 -16.18 -9.32
C ASP A 151 8.90 -14.85 -9.34
N ALA A 152 7.98 -14.62 -8.41
CA ALA A 152 7.19 -13.38 -8.31
C ALA A 152 8.04 -12.12 -8.08
N VAL A 153 9.24 -12.26 -7.51
CA VAL A 153 10.20 -11.17 -7.31
C VAL A 153 11.37 -11.21 -8.29
N GLY A 154 11.25 -11.97 -9.39
CA GLY A 154 12.27 -12.03 -10.43
C GLY A 154 13.60 -12.66 -9.97
N LEU A 155 13.54 -13.64 -9.06
CA LEU A 155 14.69 -14.43 -8.62
C LEU A 155 14.50 -15.91 -9.01
N PRO A 156 14.74 -16.29 -10.29
CA PRO A 156 14.49 -17.66 -10.77
C PRO A 156 15.10 -18.73 -9.85
N PRO A 157 14.29 -19.63 -9.26
CA PRO A 157 14.78 -20.55 -8.24
C PRO A 157 15.95 -21.43 -8.66
N ARG A 158 15.99 -21.80 -9.95
CA ARG A 158 17.10 -22.60 -10.51
C ARG A 158 18.47 -21.93 -10.34
N GLN A 159 18.51 -20.59 -10.32
CA GLN A 159 19.74 -19.82 -10.22
C GLN A 159 20.03 -19.38 -8.78
N PHE A 160 18.99 -19.04 -8.01
CA PHE A 160 19.14 -18.36 -6.72
C PHE A 160 18.91 -19.24 -5.50
N ALA A 161 18.05 -20.27 -5.57
CA ALA A 161 17.55 -20.97 -4.37
C ALA A 161 18.65 -21.58 -3.48
N GLN A 162 19.75 -22.05 -4.07
CA GLN A 162 20.87 -22.66 -3.33
C GLN A 162 22.00 -21.70 -2.98
N ARG A 163 21.95 -20.44 -3.46
CA ARG A 163 22.97 -19.44 -3.14
C ARG A 163 22.84 -18.99 -1.69
N SER A 164 23.94 -18.52 -1.13
CA SER A 164 23.91 -17.81 0.16
C SER A 164 23.28 -16.43 -0.04
N PRO A 165 22.33 -15.98 0.81
CA PRO A 165 21.81 -14.62 0.73
C PRO A 165 22.89 -13.54 0.87
N PHE A 166 23.99 -13.85 1.55
CA PHE A 166 25.11 -12.93 1.77
C PHE A 166 26.01 -12.74 0.54
N GLU A 167 25.87 -13.59 -0.49
CA GLU A 167 26.56 -13.45 -1.78
C GLU A 167 25.79 -12.55 -2.77
N LEU A 168 24.55 -12.18 -2.42
CA LEU A 168 23.68 -11.40 -3.30
C LEU A 168 23.93 -9.91 -3.18
N SER A 169 23.59 -9.15 -4.24
CA SER A 169 23.57 -7.69 -4.19
C SER A 169 22.51 -7.17 -3.20
N GLY A 170 22.62 -5.91 -2.77
CA GLY A 170 21.64 -5.31 -1.85
C GLY A 170 20.19 -5.40 -2.35
N GLY A 171 19.96 -5.05 -3.63
CA GLY A 171 18.63 -5.17 -4.25
C GLY A 171 18.14 -6.62 -4.36
N GLN A 172 19.02 -7.59 -4.64
CA GLN A 172 18.65 -9.01 -4.62
C GLN A 172 18.28 -9.49 -3.22
N ARG A 173 19.03 -9.10 -2.17
CA ARG A 173 18.69 -9.41 -0.77
C ARG A 173 17.32 -8.85 -0.38
N ARG A 174 17.02 -7.61 -0.79
CA ARG A 174 15.70 -7.01 -0.59
C ARG A 174 14.57 -7.83 -1.23
N ARG A 175 14.79 -8.31 -2.46
CA ARG A 175 13.84 -9.20 -3.14
C ARG A 175 13.67 -10.54 -2.44
N VAL A 176 14.74 -11.13 -1.90
CA VAL A 176 14.66 -12.35 -1.07
C VAL A 176 13.80 -12.11 0.18
N ALA A 177 13.98 -11.00 0.87
CA ALA A 177 13.16 -10.66 2.04
C ALA A 177 11.67 -10.50 1.68
N LEU A 178 11.36 -9.83 0.57
CA LEU A 178 10.01 -9.74 0.04
C LEU A 178 9.43 -11.14 -0.30
N ALA A 179 10.21 -12.00 -0.97
CA ALA A 179 9.80 -13.36 -1.27
C ALA A 179 9.48 -14.16 0.01
N GLY A 180 10.25 -13.99 1.09
CA GLY A 180 9.97 -14.62 2.38
C GLY A 180 8.59 -14.25 2.95
N ILE A 181 8.16 -13.01 2.75
CA ILE A 181 6.83 -12.54 3.13
C ILE A 181 5.77 -13.10 2.19
N LEU A 182 5.98 -13.03 0.86
CA LEU A 182 5.03 -13.51 -0.13
C LEU A 182 4.81 -15.04 -0.05
N ALA A 183 5.82 -15.80 0.36
CA ALA A 183 5.71 -17.24 0.56
C ALA A 183 4.71 -17.62 1.67
N MET A 184 4.35 -16.68 2.55
CA MET A 184 3.28 -16.85 3.55
C MET A 184 1.88 -16.68 2.96
N SER A 185 1.76 -16.27 1.68
CA SER A 185 0.52 -15.93 0.99
C SER A 185 -0.34 -14.93 1.78
N PRO A 186 0.21 -13.75 2.14
CA PRO A 186 -0.54 -12.75 2.89
C PRO A 186 -1.67 -12.17 2.04
N LYS A 187 -2.75 -11.72 2.69
CA LYS A 187 -3.82 -10.96 2.05
C LYS A 187 -3.53 -9.46 2.01
N ILE A 188 -2.69 -9.00 2.93
CA ILE A 188 -2.28 -7.60 3.08
C ILE A 188 -0.75 -7.58 3.10
N LEU A 189 -0.15 -6.79 2.22
CA LEU A 189 1.28 -6.56 2.16
C LEU A 189 1.58 -5.10 2.50
N ILE A 190 2.29 -4.88 3.59
CA ILE A 190 2.75 -3.56 4.01
C ILE A 190 4.22 -3.40 3.64
N LEU A 191 4.57 -2.28 3.03
CA LEU A 191 5.93 -1.98 2.56
C LEU A 191 6.37 -0.65 3.18
N ASP A 192 7.32 -0.69 4.11
CA ASP A 192 7.84 0.51 4.80
C ASP A 192 9.14 0.98 4.13
N GLU A 193 9.04 2.08 3.37
CA GLU A 193 10.09 2.67 2.55
C GLU A 193 10.87 1.65 1.70
N PRO A 194 10.16 0.87 0.85
CA PRO A 194 10.73 -0.33 0.23
C PRO A 194 11.78 -0.02 -0.84
N THR A 195 11.80 1.20 -1.39
CA THR A 195 12.70 1.60 -2.48
C THR A 195 13.90 2.42 -2.03
N THR A 196 13.99 2.77 -0.76
CA THR A 196 15.10 3.56 -0.22
C THR A 196 16.44 2.89 -0.50
N GLY A 197 17.36 3.62 -1.14
CA GLY A 197 18.69 3.13 -1.50
C GLY A 197 18.77 2.30 -2.78
N LEU A 198 17.68 2.16 -3.55
CA LEU A 198 17.71 1.61 -4.91
C LEU A 198 17.98 2.72 -5.95
N ASP A 199 18.64 2.35 -7.04
CA ASP A 199 18.78 3.18 -8.22
C ASP A 199 17.46 3.27 -9.01
N ALA A 200 17.42 4.06 -10.09
CA ALA A 200 16.19 4.27 -10.86
C ALA A 200 15.65 2.96 -11.47
N ASP A 201 16.52 2.14 -12.05
CA ASP A 201 16.14 0.87 -12.67
C ASP A 201 15.65 -0.13 -11.63
N GLY A 202 16.34 -0.25 -10.50
CA GLY A 202 15.94 -1.12 -9.39
C GLY A 202 14.61 -0.72 -8.77
N ARG A 203 14.30 0.57 -8.69
CA ARG A 203 12.97 1.06 -8.25
C ARG A 203 11.87 0.66 -9.23
N ALA A 204 12.09 0.90 -10.53
CA ALA A 204 11.13 0.54 -11.56
C ALA A 204 10.85 -0.97 -11.58
N GLU A 205 11.88 -1.80 -11.45
CA GLU A 205 11.77 -3.25 -11.32
C GLU A 205 10.96 -3.63 -10.06
N PHE A 206 11.23 -2.97 -8.92
CA PHE A 206 10.52 -3.21 -7.67
C PHE A 206 9.02 -2.90 -7.77
N TYR A 207 8.66 -1.80 -8.44
CA TYR A 207 7.27 -1.42 -8.70
C TYR A 207 6.52 -2.46 -9.50
N GLN A 208 7.17 -3.04 -10.52
CA GLN A 208 6.58 -4.12 -11.29
C GLN A 208 6.26 -5.34 -10.41
N TYR A 209 7.11 -5.69 -9.45
CA TYR A 209 6.84 -6.80 -8.53
C TYR A 209 5.64 -6.51 -7.63
N ILE A 210 5.52 -5.29 -7.09
CA ILE A 210 4.37 -4.89 -6.27
C ILE A 210 3.08 -4.99 -7.07
N LEU A 211 3.06 -4.38 -8.27
CA LEU A 211 1.89 -4.39 -9.15
C LEU A 211 1.52 -5.81 -9.58
N HIS A 212 2.51 -6.66 -9.87
CA HIS A 212 2.28 -8.06 -10.20
C HIS A 212 1.57 -8.80 -9.06
N VAL A 213 2.06 -8.64 -7.82
CA VAL A 213 1.47 -9.27 -6.63
C VAL A 213 0.06 -8.75 -6.38
N GLN A 214 -0.17 -7.44 -6.47
CA GLN A 214 -1.48 -6.83 -6.27
C GLN A 214 -2.50 -7.35 -7.30
N GLN A 215 -2.17 -7.31 -8.59
CA GLN A 215 -3.10 -7.63 -9.67
C GLN A 215 -3.37 -9.13 -9.79
N LYS A 216 -2.33 -9.96 -9.64
CA LYS A 216 -2.45 -11.40 -9.91
C LYS A 216 -2.95 -12.19 -8.72
N ASP A 217 -2.54 -11.79 -7.51
CA ASP A 217 -2.87 -12.49 -6.27
C ASP A 217 -3.97 -11.78 -5.45
N ALA A 218 -4.52 -10.66 -5.98
CA ALA A 218 -5.55 -9.84 -5.35
C ALA A 218 -5.18 -9.38 -3.92
N VAL A 219 -3.89 -9.13 -3.70
CA VAL A 219 -3.34 -8.69 -2.41
C VAL A 219 -3.60 -7.20 -2.23
N THR A 220 -4.08 -6.79 -1.04
CA THR A 220 -4.12 -5.38 -0.67
C THR A 220 -2.70 -4.93 -0.34
N VAL A 221 -2.23 -3.86 -0.98
CA VAL A 221 -0.90 -3.28 -0.74
C VAL A 221 -1.03 -1.98 0.06
N ILE A 222 -0.16 -1.81 1.05
CA ILE A 222 -0.04 -0.57 1.83
C ILE A 222 1.40 -0.09 1.76
N LEU A 223 1.62 1.02 1.06
CA LEU A 223 2.90 1.69 0.96
C LEU A 223 3.04 2.70 2.09
N VAL A 224 4.14 2.66 2.83
CA VAL A 224 4.57 3.77 3.69
C VAL A 224 5.77 4.39 3.01
N SER A 225 5.62 5.64 2.59
CA SER A 225 6.67 6.32 1.82
C SER A 225 6.67 7.81 2.06
N HIS A 226 7.83 8.42 1.87
CA HIS A 226 8.02 9.86 1.77
C HIS A 226 8.39 10.30 0.35
N ASP A 227 8.50 9.37 -0.61
CA ASP A 227 8.68 9.67 -2.03
C ASP A 227 7.31 9.89 -2.69
N MET A 228 6.97 11.14 -3.00
CA MET A 228 5.67 11.44 -3.60
C MET A 228 5.54 10.97 -5.05
N SER A 229 6.66 10.74 -5.76
CA SER A 229 6.62 10.21 -7.12
C SER A 229 6.20 8.75 -7.12
N GLU A 230 6.73 7.96 -6.18
CA GLU A 230 6.33 6.57 -5.94
C GLU A 230 4.84 6.49 -5.60
N VAL A 231 4.41 7.33 -4.67
CA VAL A 231 3.03 7.35 -4.18
C VAL A 231 2.06 7.77 -5.27
N ALA A 232 2.40 8.80 -6.06
CA ALA A 232 1.57 9.26 -7.18
C ALA A 232 1.44 8.21 -8.29
N LEU A 233 2.45 7.35 -8.45
CA LEU A 233 2.45 6.30 -9.47
C LEU A 233 1.66 5.05 -9.05
N LEU A 234 1.76 4.64 -7.77
CA LEU A 234 1.29 3.32 -7.34
C LEU A 234 -0.02 3.33 -6.57
N ALA A 235 -0.36 4.42 -5.88
CA ALA A 235 -1.45 4.41 -4.91
C ALA A 235 -2.79 4.83 -5.52
N ASP A 236 -3.84 4.08 -5.21
CA ASP A 236 -5.23 4.42 -5.50
C ASP A 236 -5.76 5.46 -4.49
N GLN A 237 -5.31 5.36 -3.24
CA GLN A 237 -5.76 6.17 -2.11
C GLN A 237 -4.61 6.53 -1.18
N LEU A 238 -4.60 7.79 -0.72
CA LEU A 238 -3.63 8.35 0.20
C LEU A 238 -4.25 8.60 1.58
N PHE A 239 -3.44 8.41 2.60
CA PHE A 239 -3.71 8.77 3.99
C PHE A 239 -2.56 9.62 4.52
N VAL A 240 -2.84 10.89 4.81
CA VAL A 240 -1.83 11.87 5.23
C VAL A 240 -1.79 11.94 6.75
N LEU A 241 -0.69 11.48 7.34
CA LEU A 241 -0.40 11.58 8.76
C LEU A 241 0.48 12.79 9.06
N HIS A 242 0.01 13.64 9.97
CA HIS A 242 0.77 14.77 10.48
C HIS A 242 0.61 14.85 12.01
N ASN A 243 1.72 14.86 12.74
CA ASN A 243 1.76 14.91 14.22
C ASN A 243 0.85 13.88 14.93
N GLY A 244 0.74 12.66 14.40
CA GLY A 244 -0.09 11.60 14.98
C GLY A 244 -1.57 11.68 14.62
N HIS A 245 -1.98 12.63 13.77
CA HIS A 245 -3.36 12.79 13.28
C HIS A 245 -3.45 12.46 11.80
N LEU A 246 -4.59 11.88 11.39
CA LEU A 246 -4.94 11.76 9.98
C LEU A 246 -5.55 13.10 9.52
N VAL A 247 -4.77 13.89 8.80
CA VAL A 247 -5.15 15.26 8.40
C VAL A 247 -5.83 15.32 7.04
N ALA A 248 -5.60 14.33 6.17
CA ALA A 248 -6.30 14.20 4.90
C ALA A 248 -6.33 12.75 4.41
N GLN A 249 -7.33 12.45 3.59
CA GLN A 249 -7.45 11.18 2.88
C GLN A 249 -8.16 11.41 1.54
N GLY A 250 -7.75 10.69 0.49
CA GLY A 250 -8.33 10.85 -0.85
C GLY A 250 -7.45 10.25 -1.94
N SER A 251 -7.82 10.45 -3.21
CA SER A 251 -6.97 10.03 -4.33
C SER A 251 -5.69 10.87 -4.41
N PRO A 252 -4.60 10.36 -5.03
CA PRO A 252 -3.39 11.15 -5.25
C PRO A 252 -3.67 12.50 -5.90
N ARG A 253 -4.51 12.51 -6.94
CA ARG A 253 -4.94 13.74 -7.62
C ARG A 253 -5.56 14.74 -6.64
N ALA A 254 -6.47 14.30 -5.77
CA ALA A 254 -7.18 15.20 -4.85
C ALA A 254 -6.29 15.77 -3.74
N ILE A 255 -5.28 15.01 -3.31
CA ILE A 255 -4.33 15.43 -2.26
C ILE A 255 -3.24 16.32 -2.85
N PHE A 256 -2.64 15.93 -3.99
CA PHE A 256 -1.50 16.64 -4.57
C PHE A 256 -1.85 17.96 -5.26
N THR A 257 -3.14 18.27 -5.44
CA THR A 257 -3.58 19.59 -5.88
C THR A 257 -3.73 20.60 -4.73
N GLN A 258 -3.58 20.19 -3.47
CA GLN A 258 -3.72 21.04 -2.28
C GLN A 258 -2.37 21.64 -1.84
N ASP A 259 -1.72 22.37 -2.74
CA ASP A 259 -0.36 22.95 -2.58
C ASP A 259 -0.09 23.53 -1.17
N THR A 260 -0.93 24.47 -0.73
CA THR A 260 -0.77 25.12 0.59
C THR A 260 -0.81 24.15 1.76
N MET A 261 -1.70 23.15 1.72
CA MET A 261 -1.87 22.19 2.81
C MET A 261 -0.72 21.18 2.86
N LEU A 262 -0.20 20.76 1.70
CA LEU A 262 0.96 19.85 1.64
C LEU A 262 2.18 20.46 2.33
N HIS A 263 2.47 21.72 2.03
CA HIS A 263 3.57 22.45 2.67
C HIS A 263 3.37 22.63 4.18
N GLU A 264 2.15 22.93 4.63
CA GLU A 264 1.83 22.97 6.07
C GLU A 264 2.08 21.63 6.77
N TRP A 265 1.84 20.52 6.07
CA TRP A 265 2.13 19.18 6.61
C TRP A 265 3.59 18.75 6.50
N GLY A 266 4.45 19.59 5.92
CA GLY A 266 5.87 19.31 5.67
C GLY A 266 6.11 18.33 4.53
N LEU A 267 5.15 18.20 3.61
CA LEU A 267 5.24 17.41 2.40
C LEU A 267 5.59 18.30 1.20
N ILE A 268 6.08 17.66 0.14
CA ILE A 268 6.40 18.30 -1.13
C ILE A 268 5.62 17.56 -2.19
N GLU A 269 5.02 18.25 -3.14
CA GLU A 269 4.34 17.67 -4.28
C GLU A 269 5.29 16.88 -5.21
N PRO A 270 4.78 15.93 -6.02
CA PRO A 270 5.58 15.29 -7.05
C PRO A 270 6.18 16.33 -8.04
N PRO A 271 7.40 16.12 -8.59
CA PRO A 271 8.04 17.07 -9.50
C PRO A 271 7.20 17.46 -10.73
N LEU A 272 6.39 16.53 -11.23
CA LEU A 272 5.48 16.83 -12.33
C LEU A 272 4.39 17.82 -11.90
N SER A 273 3.83 17.67 -10.71
CA SER A 273 2.81 18.58 -10.17
C SER A 273 3.35 19.99 -10.02
N GLU A 274 4.58 20.13 -9.50
CA GLU A 274 5.30 21.40 -9.40
C GLU A 274 5.48 22.05 -10.79
N LEU A 275 5.97 21.28 -11.77
CA LEU A 275 6.16 21.76 -13.14
C LEU A 275 4.84 22.24 -13.76
N LEU A 276 3.76 21.48 -13.64
CA LEU A 276 2.44 21.84 -14.19
C LEU A 276 1.91 23.12 -13.53
N LEU A 277 2.12 23.29 -12.23
CA LEU A 277 1.76 24.51 -11.52
C LEU A 277 2.55 25.72 -12.03
N LEU A 278 3.86 25.60 -12.22
CA LEU A 278 4.72 26.66 -12.75
C LEU A 278 4.32 27.06 -14.17
N LEU A 279 4.03 26.10 -15.04
CA LEU A 279 3.58 26.37 -16.41
C LEU A 279 2.23 27.10 -16.45
N ARG A 280 1.28 26.73 -15.58
CA ARG A 280 0.01 27.46 -15.42
C ARG A 280 0.23 28.89 -14.94
N LYS A 281 1.14 29.10 -13.98
CA LYS A 281 1.52 30.45 -13.50
C LYS A 281 2.14 31.32 -14.59
N GLN A 282 2.81 30.71 -15.58
CA GLN A 282 3.33 31.39 -16.77
C GLN A 282 2.26 31.65 -17.85
N GLY A 283 0.99 31.30 -17.60
CA GLY A 283 -0.14 31.55 -18.50
C GLY A 283 -0.40 30.47 -19.54
N LEU A 284 0.27 29.31 -19.46
CA LEU A 284 -0.10 28.17 -20.31
C LEU A 284 -1.45 27.59 -19.85
N ALA A 285 -2.37 27.42 -20.80
CA ALA A 285 -3.72 26.89 -20.57
C ALA A 285 -3.72 25.37 -20.36
N ILE A 286 -2.99 24.88 -19.35
CA ILE A 286 -2.94 23.46 -18.98
C ILE A 286 -4.10 23.15 -18.04
N PRO A 287 -5.02 22.23 -18.41
CA PRO A 287 -6.15 21.88 -17.56
C PRO A 287 -5.72 21.36 -16.18
N GLU A 288 -6.49 21.67 -15.12
CA GLU A 288 -6.22 21.17 -13.76
C GLU A 288 -6.31 19.65 -13.65
N ARG A 289 -7.09 19.00 -14.54
CA ARG A 289 -7.22 17.54 -14.59
C ARG A 289 -5.92 16.81 -14.95
N VAL A 290 -4.93 17.50 -15.53
CA VAL A 290 -3.65 16.91 -15.93
C VAL A 290 -2.82 16.64 -14.68
N PHE A 291 -2.50 15.37 -14.46
CA PHE A 291 -1.77 14.89 -13.29
C PHE A 291 -0.69 13.85 -13.63
N THR A 292 -0.83 13.08 -14.71
CA THR A 292 0.16 12.07 -15.11
C THR A 292 1.12 12.59 -16.20
N LEU A 293 2.28 11.93 -16.34
CA LEU A 293 3.26 12.28 -17.39
C LEU A 293 2.65 12.16 -18.79
N ASP A 294 1.85 11.12 -19.03
CA ASP A 294 1.19 10.89 -20.32
C ASP A 294 0.16 11.99 -20.61
N GLU A 295 -0.70 12.32 -19.64
CA GLU A 295 -1.66 13.43 -19.76
C GLU A 295 -0.95 14.76 -20.05
N ALA A 296 0.16 15.03 -19.35
CA ALA A 296 0.95 16.24 -19.51
C ALA A 296 1.61 16.30 -20.88
N SER A 297 2.20 15.19 -21.34
CA SER A 297 2.82 15.07 -22.65
C SER A 297 1.82 15.34 -23.77
N SER A 298 0.65 14.70 -23.73
CA SER A 298 -0.41 14.91 -24.72
C SER A 298 -0.87 16.38 -24.79
N VAL A 299 -1.15 16.99 -23.64
CA VAL A 299 -1.61 18.40 -23.60
C VAL A 299 -0.54 19.37 -24.09
N LEU A 300 0.74 19.17 -23.72
CA LEU A 300 1.82 20.04 -24.17
C LEU A 300 2.10 19.90 -25.67
N GLN A 301 1.94 18.71 -26.23
CA GLN A 301 2.02 18.50 -27.68
C GLN A 301 0.90 19.25 -28.40
N GLU A 302 -0.35 19.13 -27.94
CA GLU A 302 -1.50 19.86 -28.51
C GLU A 302 -1.28 21.38 -28.49
N LEU A 303 -0.84 21.94 -27.35
CA LEU A 303 -0.57 23.37 -27.20
C LEU A 303 0.54 23.86 -28.14
N ARG A 304 1.58 23.04 -28.37
CA ARG A 304 2.67 23.37 -29.30
C ARG A 304 2.18 23.43 -30.75
N THR A 305 1.31 22.51 -31.15
CA THR A 305 0.72 22.50 -32.51
C THR A 305 -0.10 23.76 -32.76
N ILE A 306 -0.92 24.16 -31.79
CA ILE A 306 -1.74 25.38 -31.86
C ILE A 306 -0.88 26.65 -31.96
N GLN A 307 0.25 26.71 -31.24
CA GLN A 307 1.18 27.84 -31.34
C GLN A 307 1.89 27.88 -32.71
N HIS A 308 2.25 26.73 -33.27
CA HIS A 308 2.84 26.68 -34.61
C HIS A 308 1.85 27.12 -35.70
N GLU A 309 0.58 26.76 -35.61
CA GLU A 309 -0.45 27.21 -36.54
C GLU A 309 -0.70 28.72 -36.44
N ARG A 310 -0.67 29.29 -35.24
CA ARG A 310 -0.82 30.74 -35.02
C ARG A 310 0.35 31.59 -35.49
N ASN A 311 1.57 31.04 -35.50
CA ASN A 311 2.77 31.78 -35.91
C ASN A 311 3.07 31.65 -37.42
N ASN A 312 2.36 30.78 -38.14
CA ASN A 312 2.51 30.55 -39.58
C ASN A 312 1.39 31.21 -40.42
N VAL A 313 0.58 32.07 -39.80
CA VAL A 313 -0.45 32.93 -40.43
C VAL A 313 -0.05 34.39 -40.23
#